data_AF-A0A4Q3Y2A0-F1
#
_entry.id   AF-A0A4Q3Y2A0-F1
#
_cell.length_a   1.000
_cell.length_b   1.000
_cell.length_c   1.000
_cell.angle_alpha   90.00
_cell.angle_beta   90.00
_cell.angle_gamma   90.00
#
_symmetry.space_group_name_H-M   'P 1'
#
loop_
_entity.id
_entity.type
_entity.pdbx_description
1 polymer ?
#
loop_
_entity_poly.entity_id
_entity_poly.type
_entity_poly.pdbx_seq_one_letter_code
_entity_poly.pdbx_strand_id
1 'polypeptide(L)'
;MLEIHIPYASAAERVGDVVRSVLASEQWGRYSRELPTLSFDEAREPFKQFFDIYEAHAGEEWLGVMENMVIEQMREQGPSFLADPATIDAILIRIERHPNVRLDR
;
A
#
# COMPACT_ATOMS: atom_id res chain seq x y z
N MET A 1 23.53 3.50 -4.58
CA MET A 1 22.09 3.25 -4.34
C MET A 1 21.37 3.87 -5.52
N LEU A 2 20.61 3.08 -6.29
CA LEU A 2 19.89 3.57 -7.48
C LEU A 2 18.55 4.18 -7.01
N GLU A 3 18.28 5.43 -7.40
CA GLU A 3 16.99 6.09 -7.16
C GLU A 3 15.97 5.59 -8.19
N ILE A 4 14.79 5.18 -7.73
CA ILE A 4 13.69 4.67 -8.56
C ILE A 4 12.75 5.82 -8.84
N HIS A 5 12.57 6.13 -10.12
CA HIS A 5 11.70 7.18 -10.59
C HIS A 5 10.38 6.59 -11.07
N ILE A 6 9.27 7.07 -10.51
CA ILE A 6 7.93 6.55 -10.78
C ILE A 6 7.03 7.72 -11.13
N PRO A 7 6.32 7.71 -12.27
CA PRO A 7 5.31 8.70 -12.55
C PRO A 7 4.22 8.70 -11.47
N TYR A 8 3.92 9.88 -10.91
CA TYR A 8 2.93 10.04 -9.84
C TYR A 8 1.58 9.43 -10.22
N ALA A 9 1.13 9.68 -11.45
CA ALA A 9 -0.14 9.16 -11.96
C ALA A 9 -0.19 7.62 -11.91
N SER A 10 0.90 6.96 -12.32
CA SER A 10 1.00 5.48 -12.29
C SER A 10 1.08 4.93 -10.87
N ALA A 11 1.78 5.62 -9.97
CA ALA A 11 1.82 5.23 -8.56
C ALA A 11 0.44 5.37 -7.91
N ALA A 12 -0.26 6.48 -8.15
CA ALA A 12 -1.60 6.74 -7.63
C ALA A 12 -2.63 5.73 -8.14
N GLU A 13 -2.59 5.41 -9.43
CA GLU A 13 -3.45 4.40 -10.04
C GLU A 13 -3.25 3.03 -9.37
N ARG A 14 -1.99 2.57 -9.27
CA ARG A 14 -1.67 1.26 -8.67
C ARG A 14 -2.04 1.18 -7.19
N VAL A 15 -1.71 2.21 -6.40
CA VAL A 15 -2.11 2.28 -4.98
C VAL A 15 -3.63 2.26 -4.87
N GLY A 16 -4.34 3.05 -5.68
CA GLY A 16 -5.80 3.10 -5.68
C GLY A 16 -6.44 1.75 -6.03
N ASP A 17 -5.88 1.02 -6.99
CA ASP A 17 -6.40 -0.28 -7.40
C ASP A 17 -6.22 -1.35 -6.32
N VAL A 18 -5.07 -1.36 -5.66
CA VAL A 18 -4.82 -2.25 -4.53
C VAL A 18 -5.76 -1.94 -3.38
N VAL A 19 -5.86 -0.67 -2.98
CA VAL A 19 -6.72 -0.24 -1.87
C VAL A 19 -8.18 -0.63 -2.14
N ARG A 20 -8.67 -0.40 -3.36
CA ARG A 20 -10.03 -0.81 -3.75
C ARG A 20 -10.22 -2.32 -3.71
N SER A 21 -9.24 -3.09 -4.17
CA SER A 21 -9.29 -4.55 -4.15
C SER A 21 -9.32 -5.11 -2.72
N VAL A 22 -8.50 -4.54 -1.83
CA VAL A 22 -8.48 -4.89 -0.41
C VAL A 22 -9.84 -4.57 0.23
N LEU A 23 -10.37 -3.36 0.05
CA LEU A 23 -11.64 -2.95 0.67
C LEU A 23 -12.84 -3.77 0.18
N ALA A 24 -12.80 -4.27 -1.06
CA ALA A 24 -13.84 -5.14 -1.61
C ALA A 24 -13.75 -6.60 -1.12
N SER A 25 -12.69 -6.96 -0.39
CA SER A 25 -12.40 -8.34 0.02
C SER A 25 -13.09 -8.77 1.31
N GLU A 26 -13.31 -10.07 1.46
CA GLU A 26 -13.79 -10.65 2.72
C GLU A 26 -12.76 -10.51 3.85
N GLN A 27 -11.46 -10.52 3.50
CA GLN A 27 -10.35 -10.34 4.42
C GLN A 27 -10.47 -9.00 5.14
N TRP A 28 -10.81 -7.92 4.41
CA TRP A 28 -11.03 -6.61 5.03
C TRP A 28 -12.17 -6.63 6.05
N GLY A 29 -13.31 -7.22 5.68
CA GLY A 29 -14.46 -7.36 6.58
C GLY A 29 -14.13 -8.15 7.85
N ARG A 30 -13.22 -9.12 7.76
CA ARG A 30 -12.80 -9.98 8.87
C ARG A 30 -11.76 -9.33 9.77
N TYR A 31 -10.73 -8.70 9.20
CA TYR A 31 -9.54 -8.30 9.95
C TYR A 31 -9.44 -6.79 10.25
N SER A 32 -10.20 -5.93 9.56
CA SER A 32 -10.07 -4.45 9.67
C SER A 32 -10.13 -3.89 11.09
N ARG A 33 -10.89 -4.52 11.99
CA ARG A 33 -11.02 -4.10 13.39
C ARG A 33 -9.83 -4.49 14.26
N GLU A 34 -9.14 -5.55 13.89
CA GLU A 34 -8.00 -6.10 14.64
C GLU A 34 -6.68 -5.44 14.20
N LEU A 35 -6.61 -4.98 12.94
CA LEU A 35 -5.40 -4.39 12.34
C LEU A 35 -4.65 -3.37 13.21
N PRO A 36 -5.29 -2.40 13.89
CA PRO A 36 -4.56 -1.41 14.70
C PRO A 36 -3.78 -2.01 15.87
N THR A 37 -4.13 -3.23 16.29
CA THR A 37 -3.49 -3.91 17.41
C THR A 37 -2.44 -4.94 17.00
N LEU A 38 -2.43 -5.32 15.72
CA LEU A 38 -1.49 -6.29 15.16
C LEU A 38 -0.14 -5.64 14.90
N SER A 39 0.93 -6.43 14.97
CA SER A 39 2.23 -6.05 14.38
C SER A 39 2.13 -5.92 12.86
N PHE A 40 3.15 -5.35 12.22
CA PHE A 40 3.18 -5.23 10.76
C PHE A 40 3.07 -6.59 10.08
N ASP A 41 3.87 -7.58 10.50
CA ASP A 41 3.90 -8.90 9.87
C ASP A 41 2.55 -9.62 10.02
N GLU A 42 1.91 -9.53 11.19
CA GLU A 42 0.58 -10.09 11.44
C GLU A 42 -0.50 -9.38 10.63
N ALA A 43 -0.40 -8.07 10.48
CA ALA A 43 -1.33 -7.28 9.67
C ALA A 43 -1.16 -7.53 8.17
N ARG A 44 0.06 -7.83 7.72
CA ARG A 44 0.39 -8.10 6.31
C ARG A 44 -0.19 -9.42 5.82
N GLU A 45 -0.08 -10.47 6.63
CA GLU A 45 -0.36 -11.85 6.21
C GLU A 45 -1.74 -12.04 5.54
N PRO A 46 -2.86 -11.48 6.04
CA PRO A 46 -4.17 -11.64 5.41
C PRO A 46 -4.29 -10.95 4.04
N PHE A 47 -3.42 -9.98 3.74
CA PHE A 47 -3.54 -9.12 2.55
C PHE A 47 -2.40 -9.31 1.54
N LYS A 48 -1.38 -10.10 1.88
CA LYS A 48 -0.21 -10.34 1.03
C LYS A 48 -0.57 -10.71 -0.42
N GLN A 49 -1.59 -11.54 -0.62
CA GLN A 49 -2.05 -11.95 -1.95
C GLN A 49 -2.46 -10.80 -2.89
N PHE A 50 -2.86 -9.64 -2.35
CA PHE A 50 -3.20 -8.46 -3.14
C PHE A 50 -1.96 -7.76 -3.70
N PHE A 51 -0.78 -8.08 -3.16
CA PHE A 51 0.51 -7.53 -3.56
C PHE A 51 1.35 -8.53 -4.38
N ASP A 52 1.12 -9.84 -4.19
CA ASP A 52 1.81 -10.93 -4.89
C ASP A 52 1.77 -10.80 -6.43
N ILE A 53 0.69 -10.25 -6.99
CA ILE A 53 0.55 -10.00 -8.44
C ILE A 53 1.61 -9.03 -8.98
N TYR A 54 2.18 -8.20 -8.10
CA TYR A 54 3.20 -7.22 -8.44
C TYR A 54 4.62 -7.73 -8.14
N GLU A 55 4.82 -8.60 -7.14
CA GLU A 55 6.15 -9.17 -6.80
C GLU A 55 6.80 -9.97 -7.96
N ALA A 56 6.01 -10.47 -8.92
CA ALA A 56 6.52 -11.22 -10.08
C ALA A 56 7.19 -10.35 -11.18
N HIS A 57 7.14 -9.03 -11.07
CA HIS A 57 7.71 -8.12 -12.07
C HIS A 57 9.13 -7.70 -11.66
N ALA A 58 10.13 -8.27 -12.33
CA ALA A 58 11.53 -7.90 -12.12
C ALA A 58 11.73 -6.40 -12.38
N GLY A 59 12.31 -5.69 -11.40
CA GLY A 59 12.69 -4.27 -11.52
C GLY A 59 11.83 -3.28 -10.74
N GLU A 60 10.85 -3.72 -9.96
CA GLU A 60 9.97 -2.82 -9.21
C GLU A 60 10.16 -2.94 -7.68
N GLU A 61 11.37 -2.67 -7.18
CA GLU A 61 11.68 -2.63 -5.73
C GLU A 61 10.76 -1.68 -4.94
N TRP A 62 10.15 -0.70 -5.60
CA TRP A 62 9.17 0.21 -5.01
C TRP A 62 7.84 -0.45 -4.65
N LEU A 63 7.54 -1.64 -5.18
CA LEU A 63 6.32 -2.38 -4.85
C LEU A 63 6.33 -2.88 -3.41
N GLY A 64 7.48 -3.35 -2.91
CA GLY A 64 7.62 -3.69 -1.50
C GLY A 64 7.45 -2.47 -0.60
N VAL A 65 7.86 -1.28 -1.08
CA VAL A 65 7.59 -0.01 -0.40
C VAL A 65 6.09 0.31 -0.42
N MET A 66 5.42 0.13 -1.57
CA MET A 66 3.97 0.32 -1.69
C MET A 66 3.20 -0.61 -0.74
N GLU A 67 3.51 -1.90 -0.73
CA GLU A 67 2.91 -2.87 0.20
C GLU A 67 3.04 -2.39 1.64
N ASN A 68 4.27 -2.07 2.04
CA ASN A 68 4.54 -1.61 3.40
C ASN A 68 3.70 -0.38 3.75
N MET A 69 3.69 0.64 2.88
CA MET A 69 2.97 1.89 3.16
C MET A 69 1.45 1.71 3.18
N VAL A 70 0.90 0.84 2.33
CA VAL A 70 -0.54 0.52 2.33
C VAL A 70 -0.92 -0.20 3.63
N ILE A 71 -0.16 -1.23 4.03
CA ILE A 71 -0.44 -1.99 5.26
C ILE A 71 -0.32 -1.10 6.51
N GLU A 72 0.70 -0.25 6.59
CA GLU A 72 0.82 0.72 7.68
C GLU A 72 -0.36 1.71 7.73
N GLN A 73 -0.81 2.21 6.57
CA GLN A 73 -1.97 3.09 6.51
C GLN A 73 -3.26 2.38 6.96
N MET A 74 -3.44 1.12 6.55
CA MET A 74 -4.57 0.27 6.98
C MET A 74 -4.55 0.02 8.49
N ARG A 75 -3.38 -0.24 9.08
CA ARG A 75 -3.22 -0.41 10.53
C ARG A 75 -3.56 0.87 11.30
N GLU A 76 -3.08 2.00 10.81
CA GLU A 76 -3.30 3.30 11.47
C GLU A 76 -4.77 3.74 11.44
N GLN A 77 -5.46 3.56 10.32
CA GLN A 77 -6.86 3.98 10.16
C GLN A 77 -7.86 2.90 10.61
N GLY A 78 -7.45 1.63 10.61
CA GLY A 78 -8.31 0.50 10.95
C GLY A 78 -9.61 0.49 10.13
N PRO A 79 -10.78 0.30 10.76
CA PRO A 79 -12.07 0.29 10.05
C PRO A 79 -12.43 1.61 9.34
N SER A 80 -11.72 2.70 9.62
CA SER A 80 -11.96 4.00 8.97
C SER A 80 -11.17 4.16 7.66
N PHE A 81 -10.40 3.15 7.25
CA PHE A 81 -9.64 3.15 6.00
C PHE A 81 -10.56 3.14 4.78
N LEU A 82 -10.30 4.03 3.82
CA LEU A 82 -11.15 4.27 2.63
C LEU A 82 -10.29 4.45 1.36
N ALA A 83 -10.89 4.15 0.21
CA ALA A 83 -10.29 4.39 -1.12
C ALA A 83 -10.52 5.83 -1.62
N ASP A 84 -10.38 6.83 -0.75
CA ASP A 84 -10.54 8.23 -1.15
C ASP A 84 -9.19 8.84 -1.62
N PRO A 85 -9.22 9.93 -2.40
CA PRO A 85 -8.00 10.57 -2.87
C PRO A 85 -7.05 10.99 -1.74
N ALA A 86 -7.60 11.39 -0.59
CA ALA A 86 -6.80 11.81 0.56
C ALA A 86 -5.97 10.66 1.16
N THR A 87 -6.53 9.46 1.24
CA THR A 87 -5.83 8.26 1.71
C THR A 87 -4.77 7.81 0.71
N ILE A 88 -5.09 7.85 -0.59
CA ILE A 88 -4.13 7.51 -1.66
C ILE A 88 -2.95 8.50 -1.62
N ASP A 89 -3.21 9.79 -1.56
CA ASP A 89 -2.16 10.82 -1.45
C ASP A 89 -1.33 10.65 -0.18
N ALA A 90 -1.95 10.31 0.96
CA ALA A 90 -1.23 10.04 2.20
C ALA A 90 -0.26 8.86 2.07
N ILE A 91 -0.66 7.78 1.38
CA ILE A 91 0.19 6.63 1.09
C ILE A 91 1.34 7.05 0.16
N LEU A 92 1.05 7.79 -0.91
CA LEU A 92 2.08 8.27 -1.86
C LEU A 92 3.11 9.19 -1.20
N ILE A 93 2.68 10.08 -0.30
CA ILE A 93 3.58 10.92 0.50
C ILE A 93 4.51 10.07 1.36
N ARG A 94 4.01 8.94 1.91
CA ARG A 94 4.87 8.02 2.67
C ARG A 94 5.85 7.28 1.77
N ILE A 95 5.42 6.87 0.57
CA ILE A 95 6.28 6.26 -0.45
C ILE A 95 7.41 7.22 -0.85
N GLU A 96 7.11 8.51 -1.08
CA GLU A 96 8.09 9.54 -1.45
C GLU A 96 9.13 9.83 -0.33
N ARG A 97 8.85 9.45 0.91
CA ARG A 97 9.83 9.53 2.01
C ARG A 97 10.86 8.40 2.00
N HIS A 98 10.64 7.35 1.20
CA HIS A 98 11.60 6.27 1.08
C HIS A 98 12.85 6.76 0.36
N PRO A 99 14.07 6.50 0.87
CA PRO A 99 15.32 7.11 0.37
C PRO A 99 15.65 6.76 -1.09
N ASN A 100 15.01 5.73 -1.64
CA ASN A 100 15.27 5.22 -2.99
C ASN A 100 14.08 5.44 -3.94
N VAL A 101 13.02 6.13 -3.52
CA VAL A 101 11.84 6.32 -4.37
C VAL A 101 11.61 7.80 -4.60
N ARG A 102 11.39 8.16 -5.86
CA ARG A 102 11.05 9.49 -6.29
C ARG A 102 9.81 9.47 -7.18
N LEU A 103 8.83 10.30 -6.84
CA LEU A 103 7.60 10.45 -7.61
C LEU A 103 7.75 11.62 -8.59
N ASP A 104 7.71 11.32 -9.89
CA ASP A 104 7.80 12.32 -10.95
C ASP A 104 6.39 12.89 -11.22
N ARG A 105 6.25 14.22 -11.12
CA ARG A 105 4.97 14.94 -11.26
C ARG A 105 4.73 15.44 -12.69
#